data_AF-A0A5M9K3T8-F1
#
_entry.id   AF-A0A5M9K3T8-F1
#
_cell.length_a   1.000
_cell.length_b   1.000
_cell.length_c   1.000
_cell.angle_alpha   90.00
_cell.angle_beta   90.00
_cell.angle_gamma   90.00
#
_symmetry.space_group_name_H-M   'P 1'
#
loop_
_entity.id
_entity.type
_entity.pdbx_description
1 polymer ?
#
loop_
_entity_poly.entity_id
_entity_poly.type
_entity_poly.pdbx_seq_one_letter_code
_entity_poly.pdbx_strand_id
1 'polypeptide(L)' 'MREIVHLQTGQCGNQIGAAFWQTISGEHGLDGSGVYNGTSDLQLERMNVYFNEVYMHILDNTKSLR' A
#
# COMPACT_ATOMS: atom_id res chain seq x y z
N MET A 1 4.88 15.27 6.05
CA MET A 1 3.84 14.35 6.54
C MET A 1 4.52 13.31 7.44
N ARG A 2 3.80 12.53 8.25
CA ARG A 2 4.40 11.50 9.13
C ARG A 2 4.18 10.12 8.51
N GLU A 3 5.21 9.30 8.50
CA GLU A 3 5.17 7.91 8.01
C GLU A 3 5.32 6.96 9.21
N ILE A 4 4.64 5.82 9.16
CA ILE A 4 4.69 4.79 10.19
C ILE A 4 5.20 3.49 9.58
N VAL A 5 6.28 2.96 10.16
CA VAL A 5 6.77 1.63 9.82
C VAL A 5 6.13 0.62 10.76
N HIS A 6 5.42 -0.35 10.20
CA HIS A 6 4.82 -1.46 10.95
C HIS A 6 5.74 -2.69 10.92
N LEU A 7 6.05 -3.24 12.10
CA LEU A 7 6.81 -4.50 12.24
C LEU A 7 5.89 -5.57 12.85
N GLN A 8 5.93 -6.78 12.29
CA GLN A 8 5.15 -7.94 12.77
C GLN A 8 6.11 -9.07 13.11
N THR A 9 5.85 -9.76 14.21
CA THR A 9 6.67 -10.89 14.66
C THR A 9 5.83 -11.93 15.39
N GLY A 10 6.25 -13.19 15.29
CA GLY A 10 5.56 -14.34 15.86
C GLY A 10 4.30 -14.74 15.09
N GLN A 11 3.83 -15.96 15.36
CA GLN A 11 2.70 -16.55 14.64
C GLN A 11 1.40 -15.76 14.86
N CYS A 12 1.05 -15.51 16.13
CA CYS A 12 -0.12 -14.72 16.47
C CYS A 12 -0.03 -13.28 15.94
N GLY A 13 1.15 -12.64 16.08
CA GLY A 13 1.36 -11.27 15.59
C GLY A 13 1.18 -11.13 14.08
N ASN A 14 1.64 -12.11 13.31
CA ASN A 14 1.44 -12.13 11.86
C ASN A 14 -0.02 -12.35 11.46
N GLN A 15 -0.80 -13.13 12.22
CA GLN A 15 -2.24 -13.33 11.94
C GLN A 15 -3.03 -12.05 12.14
N ILE A 16 -2.83 -11.36 13.27
CA ILE A 16 -3.48 -10.07 13.55
C ILE A 16 -3.00 -9.01 12.57
N GLY A 17 -1.71 -9.02 12.27
CA GLY A 17 -1.10 -8.12 11.30
C GLY A 17 -1.67 -8.25 9.89
N ALA A 18 -1.92 -9.48 9.43
CA ALA A 18 -2.58 -9.73 8.16
C ALA A 18 -4.01 -9.19 8.16
N ALA A 19 -4.78 -9.46 9.23
CA ALA A 19 -6.15 -8.95 9.36
C ALA A 19 -6.20 -7.41 9.37
N PHE A 20 -5.27 -6.77 10.08
CA PHE A 20 -5.12 -5.31 10.09
C PHE A 20 -4.92 -4.75 8.68
N TRP A 21 -3.96 -5.29 7.93
CA TRP A 21 -3.67 -4.81 6.58
C TRP A 21 -4.81 -5.06 5.59
N GLN A 22 -5.54 -6.16 5.72
CA GLN A 22 -6.74 -6.41 4.91
C GLN A 22 -7.82 -5.35 5.15
N THR A 23 -8.10 -5.04 6.42
CA THR A 23 -9.09 -4.01 6.78
C THR A 23 -8.69 -2.63 6.26
N ILE A 24 -7.47 -2.18 6.56
CA ILE A 24 -6.99 -0.86 6.15
C ILE A 24 -6.92 -0.73 4.63
N SER A 25 -6.47 -1.77 3.92
CA SER A 25 -6.45 -1.75 2.45
C SER A 25 -7.87 -1.60 1.88
N GLY A 26 -8.84 -2.34 2.42
CA GLY A 26 -10.25 -2.22 2.03
C GLY A 26 -10.84 -0.83 2.30
N GLU A 27 -10.56 -0.24 3.45
CA GLU A 27 -10.99 1.13 3.79
C GLU A 27 -10.44 2.16 2.79
N HIS A 28 -9.18 2.00 2.40
CA HIS A 28 -8.49 2.84 1.42
C HIS A 28 -8.77 2.45 -0.04
N GLY A 29 -9.65 1.48 -0.30
CA GLY A 29 -10.03 1.07 -1.65
C GLY A 29 -8.91 0.37 -2.43
N LEU A 30 -7.90 -0.17 -1.76
CA LEU A 30 -6.84 -0.97 -2.37
C LEU A 30 -7.27 -2.44 -2.46
N ASP A 31 -7.04 -3.06 -3.61
CA ASP A 31 -7.23 -4.50 -3.77
C ASP A 31 -5.99 -5.30 -3.31
N GLY A 32 -6.08 -6.64 -3.37
CA GLY A 32 -4.98 -7.53 -2.99
C GLY A 32 -3.73 -7.43 -3.87
N SER A 33 -3.81 -6.73 -5.01
CA SER A 33 -2.68 -6.43 -5.89
C SER A 33 -2.08 -5.05 -5.62
N GLY A 34 -2.65 -4.27 -4.69
CA GLY A 34 -2.26 -2.90 -4.40
C GLY A 34 -2.79 -1.87 -5.40
N VAL A 35 -3.79 -2.23 -6.22
CA VAL A 35 -4.42 -1.30 -7.15
C VAL A 35 -5.58 -0.58 -6.46
N TYR A 36 -5.61 0.75 -6.58
CA TYR A 36 -6.71 1.56 -6.09
C TYR A 36 -7.94 1.43 -6.98
N ASN A 37 -9.04 0.97 -6.38
CA ASN A 37 -10.36 0.83 -6.99
C ASN A 37 -11.42 1.58 -6.17
N GLY A 38 -11.02 2.59 -5.39
CA GLY A 38 -11.91 3.38 -4.55
C GLY A 38 -12.77 4.37 -5.34
N THR A 39 -13.76 4.96 -4.66
CA THR A 39 -14.75 5.87 -5.26
C THR A 39 -14.80 7.24 -4.61
N SER A 40 -14.02 7.45 -3.53
CA SER A 40 -14.03 8.67 -2.73
C SER A 40 -12.62 9.20 -2.50
N ASP A 41 -12.45 10.51 -2.66
CA ASP A 41 -11.18 11.21 -2.41
C ASP A 41 -10.70 11.07 -0.96
N LEU A 42 -11.63 10.87 -0.01
CA LEU A 42 -11.30 10.62 1.40
C LEU A 42 -10.43 9.36 1.56
N GLN A 43 -10.60 8.36 0.69
CA GLN A 43 -9.81 7.12 0.73
C GLN A 43 -8.36 7.35 0.32
N LEU A 44 -8.05 8.44 -0.37
CA LEU A 44 -6.69 8.82 -0.75
C LEU A 44 -6.01 9.69 0.31
N GLU A 45 -6.78 10.25 1.25
CA GLU A 45 -6.23 11.09 2.30
C GLU A 45 -5.26 10.30 3.19
N ARG A 46 -4.05 10.84 3.34
CA ARG A 46 -3.00 10.30 4.25
C ARG A 46 -2.62 8.84 3.96
N MET A 47 -2.85 8.35 2.74
CA MET A 47 -2.47 7.00 2.32
C MET A 47 -0.96 6.74 2.52
N ASN A 48 -0.15 7.77 2.33
CA ASN A 48 1.31 7.74 2.53
C ASN A 48 1.76 7.54 3.99
N VAL A 49 0.84 7.51 4.97
CA VAL A 49 1.20 7.16 6.35
C VAL A 49 1.60 5.69 6.46
N TYR A 50 0.93 4.81 5.70
CA TYR A 50 1.09 3.36 5.77
C TYR A 50 1.51 2.71 4.45
N PHE A 51 1.23 3.35 3.31
CA PHE A 51 1.51 2.82 1.98
C PHE A 51 2.56 3.66 1.26
N ASN A 52 3.37 2.99 0.45
CA ASN A 52 4.26 3.66 -0.50
C ASN A 52 3.66 3.54 -1.91
N GLU A 53 3.72 4.63 -2.68
CA GLU A 53 3.36 4.59 -4.09
C GLU A 53 4.47 3.86 -4.86
N VAL A 54 4.08 2.91 -5.72
CA VAL A 54 5.01 2.13 -6.53
C VAL A 54 4.57 2.16 -7.98
N TYR A 55 5.47 2.55 -8.87
CA TYR A 55 5.24 2.48 -10.31
C TYR A 55 5.70 1.13 -10.83
N MET A 56 4.83 0.46 -11.59
CA MET A 56 5.21 -0.73 -12.35
C MET A 56 6.33 -0.35 -13.32
N HIS A 57 7.54 -0.87 -13.11
CA HIS A 57 8.65 -0.71 -14.04
C HIS A 57 8.44 -1.70 -15.19
N ILE A 58 7.49 -1.37 -16.08
CA ILE A 58 7.54 -1.91 -17.44
C ILE A 58 8.92 -1.52 -17.96
N LEU A 59 9.69 -2.49 -18.44
CA LEU A 59 11.03 -2.31 -18.99
C LEU A 59 11.05 -1.08 -19.93
N ASP A 60 11.42 0.08 -19.39
CA ASP A 60 11.76 1.27 -20.14
C ASP A 60 13.07 0.97 -20.86
N ASN A 61 12.97 0.29 -22.01
CA ASN A 61 14.03 0.22 -23.01
C ASN A 61 14.36 1.61 -23.61
N THR A 62 13.84 2.68 -23.02
CA THR A 62 13.98 4.09 -23.41
C THR A 62 14.83 4.92 -22.45
N LYS A 63 15.27 4.38 -21.29
CA LYS A 63 16.15 5.12 -20.35
C LYS A 63 17.66 4.98 -20.61
N SER A 64 18.08 4.37 -21.72
CA SER A 64 19.50 4.25 -22.12
C SER A 64 20.07 5.47 -22.87
N LEU A 65 19.35 6.61 -22.94
CA LEU A 65 19.79 7.79 -23.71
C LEU A 65 19.76 9.12 -22.94
N ARG A 66 19.94 9.10 -21.62
CA ARG A 66 20.36 10.29 -20.88
C ARG A 66 21.44 9.98 -19.87
#